data_AF-A0A932GW50-F1
#
_entry.id   AF-A0A932GW50-F1
#
_cell.length_a   1.000
_cell.length_b   1.000
_cell.length_c   1.000
_cell.angle_alpha   90.00
_cell.angle_beta   90.00
_cell.angle_gamma   90.00
#
_symmetry.space_group_name_H-M   'P 1'
#
loop_
_entity.id
_entity.type
_entity.pdbx_description
1 polymer ?
#
loop_
_entity_poly.entity_id
_entity_poly.type
_entity_poly.pdbx_seq_one_letter_code
_entity_poly.pdbx_strand_id
1 'polypeptide(L)'
;MNSALEQSEDRSTRLKVVIIWLAILLLGSFWLTVRGSSDPVSLAVIPQVPREGEPVIAVFKLNNQSAAPLVISYQFYANGELLMEGITSIADGSSKTYQYVYKNPVALGERLNFVVRMKSERGDYEKSLSSPPYPPQVWSSFVSFASFSTSVMNFMATMTYYQTTFGSEPGFNV
;
A
#
# COMPACT_ATOMS: atom_id res chain seq x y z
N MET A 1 44.81 30.53 38.18
CA MET A 1 44.29 29.15 38.01
C MET A 1 42.78 29.03 38.22
N ASN A 2 42.10 30.01 38.83
CA ASN A 2 40.65 29.94 39.09
C ASN A 2 39.77 30.29 37.87
N SER A 3 40.24 31.12 36.93
CA SER A 3 39.44 31.55 35.77
C SER A 3 39.15 30.45 34.74
N ALA A 4 39.98 29.40 34.69
CA ALA A 4 39.77 28.28 33.78
C ALA A 4 38.68 27.30 34.26
N LEU A 5 38.45 27.22 35.58
CA LEU A 5 37.43 26.36 36.18
C LEU A 5 36.04 26.98 36.00
N GLU A 6 35.87 28.28 36.26
CA GLU A 6 34.59 28.99 36.05
C GLU A 6 34.14 28.96 34.58
N GLN A 7 35.08 29.08 33.64
CA GLN A 7 34.77 29.02 32.20
C GLN A 7 34.27 27.63 31.75
N SER A 8 34.60 26.57 32.49
CA SER A 8 34.16 25.20 32.20
C SER A 8 32.72 24.92 32.68
N GLU A 9 32.32 25.48 33.82
CA GLU A 9 30.97 25.33 34.37
C GLU A 9 29.92 26.08 33.54
N ASP A 10 30.27 27.28 33.05
CA ASP A 10 29.36 28.10 32.25
C ASP A 10 29.10 27.47 30.87
N ARG A 11 30.15 26.88 30.26
CA ARG A 11 30.02 26.07 29.03
C ARG A 11 29.14 24.83 29.24
N SER A 12 29.31 24.13 30.36
CA SER A 12 28.50 22.96 30.70
C SER A 12 27.02 23.32 30.87
N THR A 13 26.74 24.42 31.57
CA THR A 13 25.36 24.89 31.80
C THR A 13 24.70 25.33 30.50
N ARG A 14 25.40 26.10 29.66
CA ARG A 14 24.90 26.52 28.35
C ARG A 14 24.59 25.32 27.45
N LEU A 15 25.43 24.29 27.45
CA LEU A 15 25.23 23.08 26.65
C LEU A 15 24.02 22.27 27.15
N LYS A 16 23.83 22.14 28.47
CA LYS A 16 22.63 21.52 29.06
C LYS A 16 21.35 22.24 28.63
N VAL A 17 21.34 23.58 28.66
CA VAL A 17 20.18 24.38 28.23
C VAL A 17 19.87 24.14 26.75
N VAL A 18 20.90 24.09 25.88
CA VAL A 18 20.71 23.78 24.45
C VAL A 18 20.13 22.38 24.26
N ILE A 19 20.63 21.37 24.98
CA ILE A 19 20.09 19.99 24.91
C ILE A 19 18.62 19.96 25.32
N ILE A 20 18.25 20.65 26.40
CA ILE A 20 16.86 20.70 26.88
C ILE A 20 15.94 21.33 25.81
N TRP A 21 16.35 22.45 25.23
CA TRP A 21 15.59 23.10 24.15
C TRP A 21 15.44 22.20 22.92
N LEU A 22 16.50 21.48 22.55
CA LEU A 22 16.48 20.55 21.42
C LEU A 22 15.55 19.37 21.70
N ALA A 23 15.53 18.84 22.92
CA ALA A 23 14.60 17.79 23.34
C ALA A 23 13.13 18.26 23.29
N ILE A 24 12.83 19.48 23.74
CA ILE A 24 11.48 20.06 23.67
C ILE A 24 11.04 20.23 22.22
N LEU A 25 11.91 20.72 21.33
CA LEU A 25 11.62 20.87 19.90
C LEU A 25 11.39 19.51 19.21
N LEU A 26 12.17 18.48 19.58
CA LEU A 26 11.97 17.14 19.06
C LEU A 26 10.65 16.53 19.55
N LEU A 27 10.32 16.65 20.83
CA LEU A 27 9.03 16.17 21.35
C LEU A 27 7.85 16.90 20.70
N GLY A 28 7.95 18.22 20.56
CA GLY A 28 6.91 19.04 19.93
C GLY A 28 6.68 18.69 18.46
N SER A 29 7.77 18.52 17.69
CA SER A 29 7.67 18.13 16.27
C SER A 29 7.14 16.71 16.10
N PHE A 30 7.56 15.77 16.94
CA PHE A 30 7.02 14.41 16.96
C PHE A 30 5.52 14.41 17.27
N TRP A 31 5.10 15.15 18.29
CA TRP A 31 3.70 15.22 18.70
C TRP A 31 2.80 15.83 17.60
N LEU A 32 3.27 16.87 16.91
CA LEU A 32 2.58 17.45 15.75
C LEU A 32 2.46 16.45 14.60
N THR A 33 3.51 15.67 14.34
CA THR A 33 3.52 14.66 13.27
C THR A 33 2.53 13.54 13.53
N VAL A 34 2.45 13.06 14.78
CA VAL A 34 1.50 12.01 15.18
C VAL A 34 0.05 12.48 15.02
N ARG A 35 -0.25 13.75 15.32
CA ARG A 35 -1.60 14.30 15.17
C ARG A 35 -2.05 14.49 13.71
N GLY A 36 -1.12 14.60 12.77
CA GLY A 36 -1.43 14.90 11.36
C GLY A 36 -1.64 13.69 10.46
N SER A 37 -1.39 12.46 10.92
CA SER A 37 -1.14 11.32 10.01
C SER A 37 -2.33 10.38 9.79
N SER A 38 -3.44 10.55 10.49
CA SER A 38 -4.55 9.62 10.37
C SER A 38 -5.63 10.17 9.43
N ASP A 39 -5.71 9.60 8.23
CA ASP A 39 -6.81 9.89 7.30
C ASP A 39 -8.15 9.38 7.89
N PRO A 40 -9.23 10.18 7.87
CA PRO A 40 -10.54 9.77 8.39
C PRO A 40 -11.16 8.64 7.56
N VAL A 41 -10.76 8.51 6.29
CA VAL A 41 -11.13 7.41 5.39
C VAL A 41 -9.89 6.84 4.73
N SER A 42 -9.71 5.53 4.81
CA SER A 42 -8.73 4.79 4.01
C SER A 42 -9.46 3.88 3.02
N LEU A 43 -8.92 3.75 1.81
CA LEU A 43 -9.48 2.94 0.73
C LEU A 43 -8.34 2.17 0.05
N ALA A 44 -8.53 0.87 -0.10
CA ALA A 44 -7.60 -0.05 -0.76
C ALA A 44 -8.36 -1.02 -1.65
N VAL A 45 -7.73 -1.44 -2.74
CA VAL A 45 -8.33 -2.33 -3.74
C VAL A 45 -7.37 -3.47 -4.05
N ILE A 46 -7.88 -4.70 -4.07
CA ILE A 46 -7.12 -5.93 -4.29
C ILE A 46 -7.86 -6.79 -5.34
N PRO A 47 -7.19 -7.25 -6.41
CA PRO A 47 -5.79 -7.00 -6.76
C PRO A 47 -5.55 -5.57 -7.27
N GLN A 48 -4.32 -5.06 -7.13
CA GLN A 48 -3.94 -3.72 -7.62
C GLN A 48 -3.99 -3.62 -9.15
N VAL A 49 -3.70 -4.71 -9.84
CA VAL A 49 -3.83 -4.84 -11.29
C VAL A 49 -4.96 -5.83 -11.55
N PRO A 50 -6.20 -5.34 -11.71
CA PRO A 50 -7.34 -6.21 -11.94
C PRO A 50 -7.25 -6.86 -13.33
N ARG A 51 -7.84 -8.05 -13.43
CA ARG A 51 -7.98 -8.81 -14.68
C ARG A 51 -9.44 -8.82 -15.10
N GLU A 52 -9.64 -8.93 -16.41
CA GLU A 52 -10.97 -9.00 -16.99
C GLU A 52 -11.73 -10.21 -16.42
N GLY A 53 -12.97 -10.01 -15.97
CA GLY A 53 -13.83 -11.05 -15.39
C GLY A 53 -13.45 -11.54 -13.99
N GLU A 54 -12.29 -11.16 -13.44
CA GLU A 54 -11.91 -11.49 -12.07
C GLU A 54 -12.55 -10.51 -11.06
N PRO A 55 -13.07 -10.99 -9.92
CA PRO A 55 -13.65 -10.13 -8.90
C PRO A 55 -12.58 -9.26 -8.24
N VAL A 56 -12.97 -8.05 -7.86
CA VAL A 56 -12.11 -7.09 -7.20
C VAL A 56 -12.64 -6.83 -5.79
N ILE A 57 -11.76 -6.91 -4.79
CA ILE A 57 -12.08 -6.65 -3.39
C ILE A 57 -11.73 -5.20 -3.09
N ALA A 58 -12.74 -4.40 -2.78
CA ALA A 58 -12.57 -3.07 -2.25
C ALA A 58 -12.67 -3.11 -0.73
N VAL A 59 -11.68 -2.54 -0.06
CA VAL A 59 -11.63 -2.44 1.40
C VAL A 59 -11.57 -0.97 1.76
N PHE A 60 -12.53 -0.51 2.56
CA PHE A 60 -12.48 0.85 3.11
C PHE A 60 -12.57 0.81 4.63
N LYS A 61 -11.87 1.76 5.26
CA LYS A 61 -11.77 1.90 6.70
C LYS A 61 -12.19 3.30 7.10
N LEU A 62 -13.17 3.39 7.99
CA LEU A 62 -13.61 4.61 8.62
C LEU A 62 -12.92 4.74 9.97
N ASN A 63 -12.20 5.84 10.19
CA ASN A 63 -11.41 6.06 11.40
C ASN A 63 -12.02 7.18 12.25
N ASN A 64 -12.22 6.93 13.54
CA ASN A 64 -12.54 7.95 14.52
C ASN A 64 -11.32 8.24 15.40
N GLN A 65 -10.68 9.38 15.17
CA GLN A 65 -9.52 9.83 15.96
C GLN A 65 -9.91 10.74 17.12
N SER A 66 -11.20 10.95 17.31
CA SER A 66 -11.67 11.80 18.37
C SER A 66 -11.71 11.07 19.70
N ALA A 67 -11.66 11.86 20.78
CA ALA A 67 -11.87 11.39 22.14
C ALA A 67 -13.36 11.17 22.48
N ALA A 68 -14.25 11.23 21.48
CA ALA A 68 -15.68 11.02 21.64
C ALA A 68 -16.18 10.00 20.61
N PRO A 69 -17.30 9.31 20.86
CA PRO A 69 -17.95 8.53 19.83
C PRO A 69 -18.37 9.42 18.66
N LEU A 70 -18.19 8.96 17.42
CA LEU A 70 -18.56 9.69 16.21
C LEU A 70 -19.58 8.88 15.41
N VAL A 71 -20.72 9.51 15.10
CA VAL A 71 -21.71 8.97 14.18
C VAL A 71 -21.35 9.40 12.76
N ILE A 72 -21.19 8.42 11.87
CA ILE A 72 -20.76 8.61 10.49
C ILE A 72 -21.82 8.01 9.57
N SER A 73 -22.33 8.81 8.65
CA SER A 73 -23.06 8.34 7.47
C SER A 73 -22.05 8.11 6.35
N TYR A 74 -22.07 6.96 5.69
CA TYR A 74 -21.15 6.65 4.61
C TYR A 74 -21.89 6.14 3.37
N GLN A 75 -21.30 6.40 2.21
CA GLN A 75 -21.73 5.90 0.91
C GLN A 75 -20.51 5.42 0.14
N PHE A 76 -20.59 4.22 -0.41
CA PHE A 76 -19.55 3.58 -1.18
C PHE A 76 -20.02 3.36 -2.61
N TYR A 77 -19.27 3.90 -3.56
CA TYR A 77 -19.54 3.83 -4.98
C TYR A 77 -18.44 3.06 -5.71
N ALA A 78 -18.82 2.28 -6.72
CA ALA A 78 -17.90 1.77 -7.74
C ALA A 78 -18.41 2.19 -9.12
N ASN A 79 -17.55 2.80 -9.92
CA ASN A 79 -17.87 3.33 -11.26
C ASN A 79 -19.11 4.24 -11.28
N GLY A 80 -19.38 4.96 -10.19
CA GLY A 80 -20.55 5.82 -10.04
C GLY A 80 -21.82 5.10 -9.56
N GLU A 81 -21.82 3.78 -9.47
CA GLU A 81 -22.93 3.00 -8.90
C GLU A 81 -22.80 2.93 -7.38
N LEU A 82 -23.89 3.21 -6.66
CA LEU A 82 -23.95 3.09 -5.19
C LEU A 82 -24.05 1.60 -4.81
N LEU A 83 -23.01 1.09 -4.17
CA LEU A 83 -22.95 -0.32 -3.75
C LEU A 83 -23.37 -0.52 -2.30
N MET A 84 -23.05 0.45 -1.44
CA MET A 84 -23.33 0.34 -0.02
C MET A 84 -23.53 1.73 0.58
N GLU A 85 -24.52 1.85 1.46
CA GLU A 85 -24.69 3.01 2.31
C GLU A 85 -25.10 2.59 3.71
N GLY A 86 -24.85 3.46 4.68
CA GLY A 86 -25.30 3.22 6.03
C GLY A 86 -24.83 4.27 7.01
N ILE A 87 -25.33 4.13 8.23
CA ILE A 87 -24.96 4.98 9.36
C ILE A 87 -24.29 4.07 10.40
N THR A 88 -23.16 4.51 10.93
CA THR A 88 -22.43 3.75 11.94
C THR A 88 -21.87 4.65 13.02
N SER A 89 -21.92 4.18 14.27
CA SER A 89 -21.21 4.81 15.38
C SER A 89 -19.86 4.12 15.57
N ILE A 90 -18.80 4.92 15.63
CA ILE A 90 -17.42 4.48 15.88
C ILE A 90 -16.98 5.05 17.23
N ALA A 91 -16.54 4.17 18.12
CA ALA A 91 -16.01 4.56 19.43
C ALA A 91 -14.77 5.46 19.30
N ASP A 92 -14.42 6.13 20.38
CA ASP A 92 -13.24 6.99 20.49
C ASP A 92 -11.95 6.23 20.17
N GLY A 93 -11.08 6.84 19.37
CA GLY A 93 -9.83 6.23 18.90
C GLY A 93 -9.98 4.93 18.09
N SER A 94 -11.21 4.55 17.70
CA SER A 94 -11.50 3.28 17.05
C SER A 94 -11.72 3.43 15.56
N SER A 95 -11.87 2.31 14.88
CA SER A 95 -12.10 2.27 13.44
C SER A 95 -12.98 1.10 13.03
N LYS A 96 -13.72 1.26 11.93
CA LYS A 96 -14.50 0.20 11.30
C LYS A 96 -14.02 -0.05 9.90
N THR A 97 -13.80 -1.33 9.58
CA THR A 97 -13.37 -1.78 8.26
C THR A 97 -14.52 -2.49 7.57
N TYR A 98 -14.72 -2.17 6.30
CA TYR A 98 -15.70 -2.78 5.42
C TYR A 98 -14.98 -3.39 4.22
N GLN A 99 -15.41 -4.58 3.83
CA GLN A 99 -14.88 -5.29 2.67
C GLN A 99 -16.04 -5.60 1.73
N TYR A 100 -15.84 -5.32 0.45
CA TYR A 100 -16.83 -5.53 -0.58
C TYR A 100 -16.22 -6.26 -1.77
N VAL A 101 -16.88 -7.32 -2.22
CA VAL A 101 -16.49 -8.06 -3.42
C VAL A 101 -17.27 -7.48 -4.60
N TYR A 102 -16.58 -6.74 -5.45
CA TYR A 102 -17.14 -6.17 -6.67
C TYR A 102 -16.89 -7.13 -7.84
N LYS A 103 -17.98 -7.59 -8.46
CA LYS A 103 -17.88 -8.34 -9.72
C LYS A 103 -17.53 -7.33 -10.80
N ASN A 104 -16.35 -7.48 -11.40
CA ASN A 104 -15.81 -6.52 -12.36
C ASN A 104 -16.46 -6.69 -13.75
N PRO A 105 -17.35 -5.76 -14.20
CA PRO A 105 -17.91 -5.83 -15.55
C PRO A 105 -17.04 -5.12 -16.61
N VAL A 106 -15.92 -4.52 -16.21
CA VAL A 106 -15.17 -3.55 -17.00
C VAL A 106 -14.31 -4.24 -18.06
N ALA A 107 -14.37 -3.71 -19.29
CA ALA A 107 -13.64 -4.23 -20.44
C ALA A 107 -12.15 -3.85 -20.41
N LEU A 108 -11.34 -4.52 -21.24
CA LEU A 108 -9.91 -4.21 -21.39
C LEU A 108 -9.69 -2.73 -21.75
N GLY A 109 -8.75 -2.07 -21.07
CA GLY A 109 -8.38 -0.67 -21.29
C GLY A 109 -9.17 0.36 -20.47
N GLU A 110 -10.28 -0.02 -19.85
CA GLU A 110 -11.03 0.86 -18.95
C GLU A 110 -10.40 0.89 -17.53
N ARG A 111 -10.91 1.74 -16.63
CA ARG A 111 -10.41 1.87 -15.25
C ARG A 111 -11.56 1.73 -14.28
N LEU A 112 -11.33 1.03 -13.17
CA LEU A 112 -12.27 1.03 -12.06
C LEU A 112 -12.07 2.29 -11.23
N ASN A 113 -13.16 2.94 -10.85
CA ASN A 113 -13.13 4.06 -9.91
C ASN A 113 -13.94 3.70 -8.66
N PHE A 114 -13.32 3.82 -7.50
CA PHE A 114 -13.96 3.58 -6.21
C PHE A 114 -14.01 4.88 -5.43
N VAL A 115 -15.17 5.23 -4.90
CA VAL A 115 -15.37 6.46 -4.14
C VAL A 115 -16.05 6.13 -2.82
N VAL A 116 -15.46 6.59 -1.72
CA VAL A 116 -16.07 6.54 -0.39
C VAL A 116 -16.36 7.97 0.04
N ARG A 117 -17.64 8.25 0.30
CA ARG A 117 -18.10 9.50 0.93
C ARG A 117 -18.45 9.20 2.36
N MET A 118 -17.97 10.04 3.28
CA MET A 118 -18.38 10.04 4.67
C MET A 118 -18.93 11.42 5.03
N LYS A 119 -19.97 11.44 5.85
CA LYS A 119 -20.51 12.64 6.48
C LYS A 119 -20.55 12.42 7.98
N SER A 120 -20.07 13.40 8.72
CA SER A 120 -20.03 13.39 10.17
C SER A 120 -20.26 14.79 10.71
N GLU A 121 -20.52 14.93 12.00
CA GLU A 121 -20.65 16.24 12.66
C GLU A 121 -19.37 17.09 12.54
N ARG A 122 -18.22 16.46 12.28
CA ARG A 122 -16.93 17.13 12.10
C ARG A 122 -16.66 17.60 10.69
N GLY A 123 -17.49 17.17 9.73
CA GLY A 123 -17.34 17.50 8.33
C GLY A 123 -17.56 16.31 7.41
N ASP A 124 -17.53 16.64 6.12
CA ASP A 124 -17.69 15.72 5.01
C ASP A 124 -16.31 15.39 4.43
N TYR A 125 -16.06 14.11 4.17
CA TYR A 125 -14.83 13.65 3.52
C TYR A 125 -15.15 12.73 2.36
N GLU A 126 -14.39 12.89 1.28
CA GLU A 126 -14.47 12.04 0.10
C GLU A 126 -13.07 11.49 -0.21
N LYS A 127 -12.99 10.18 -0.42
CA LYS A 127 -11.77 9.51 -0.88
C LYS A 127 -12.08 8.74 -2.15
N SER A 128 -11.38 9.05 -3.23
CA SER A 128 -11.46 8.34 -4.50
C SER A 128 -10.17 7.57 -4.77
N LEU A 129 -10.30 6.36 -5.30
CA LEU A 129 -9.18 5.56 -5.79
C LEU A 129 -9.53 4.99 -7.16
N SER A 130 -8.68 5.26 -8.14
CA SER A 130 -8.82 4.68 -9.48
C SER A 130 -7.80 3.57 -9.68
N SER A 131 -8.23 2.43 -10.22
CA SER A 131 -7.32 1.37 -10.62
C SER A 131 -6.49 1.81 -11.83
N PRO A 132 -5.28 1.24 -12.01
CA PRO A 132 -4.60 1.34 -13.29
C PRO A 132 -5.48 0.72 -14.40
N PRO A 133 -5.27 1.12 -15.68
CA PRO A 133 -5.94 0.51 -16.81
C PRO A 133 -5.66 -1.00 -16.88
N TYR A 134 -6.64 -1.78 -17.30
CA TYR A 134 -6.45 -3.21 -17.55
C TYR A 134 -5.42 -3.40 -18.67
N PRO A 135 -4.33 -4.13 -18.44
CA PRO A 135 -3.37 -4.41 -19.51
C PRO A 135 -4.06 -5.26 -20.58
N PRO A 136 -3.85 -4.97 -21.88
CA PRO A 136 -4.39 -5.80 -22.94
C PRO A 136 -3.82 -7.22 -22.82
N GLN A 137 -4.67 -8.24 -22.97
CA GLN A 137 -4.28 -9.65 -22.80
C GLN A 137 -3.04 -10.04 -23.62
N VAL A 138 -2.83 -9.41 -24.78
CA VAL A 138 -1.68 -9.62 -25.66
C VAL A 138 -0.34 -9.46 -24.93
N TRP A 139 -0.25 -8.56 -23.95
CA TRP A 139 0.98 -8.35 -23.17
C TRP A 139 1.29 -9.52 -22.23
N SER A 140 0.27 -10.22 -21.73
CA SER A 140 0.47 -11.48 -20.99
C SER A 140 0.95 -12.59 -21.92
N SER A 141 0.39 -12.68 -23.12
CA SER A 141 0.75 -13.67 -24.13
C SER A 141 2.20 -13.54 -24.59
N PHE A 142 2.73 -12.33 -24.75
CA PHE A 142 4.14 -12.13 -25.11
C PHE A 142 5.10 -12.58 -24.01
N VAL A 143 4.79 -12.33 -22.73
CA VAL A 143 5.65 -12.79 -21.62
C VAL A 143 5.64 -14.31 -21.53
N SER A 144 4.45 -14.94 -21.66
CA SER A 144 4.33 -16.39 -21.71
C SER A 144 5.04 -16.99 -22.93
N PHE A 145 4.91 -16.39 -24.12
CA PHE A 145 5.59 -16.84 -25.33
C PHE A 145 7.12 -16.70 -25.22
N ALA A 146 7.62 -15.60 -24.67
CA ALA A 146 9.05 -15.43 -24.41
C ALA A 146 9.59 -16.47 -23.42
N SER A 147 8.82 -16.80 -22.36
CA SER A 147 9.19 -17.84 -21.38
C SER A 147 9.14 -19.26 -21.95
N PHE A 148 8.18 -19.55 -22.83
CA PHE A 148 8.12 -20.82 -23.54
C PHE A 148 9.29 -20.95 -24.53
N SER A 149 9.58 -19.90 -25.30
CA SER A 149 10.67 -19.89 -26.27
C SER A 149 12.04 -20.06 -25.60
N THR A 150 12.25 -19.42 -24.45
CA THR A 150 13.49 -19.60 -23.66
C THR A 150 13.57 -20.98 -23.01
N SER A 151 12.46 -21.56 -22.56
CA SER A 151 12.46 -22.93 -22.00
C SER A 151 12.77 -23.99 -23.06
N VAL A 152 12.21 -23.88 -24.27
CA VAL A 152 12.52 -24.79 -25.38
C VAL A 152 13.97 -24.64 -25.85
N MET A 153 14.47 -23.40 -25.98
CA MET A 153 15.89 -23.17 -26.31
C MET A 153 16.84 -23.70 -25.23
N ASN A 154 16.52 -23.52 -23.94
CA ASN A 154 17.34 -24.02 -22.84
C ASN A 154 17.30 -25.56 -22.76
N PHE A 155 16.16 -26.19 -23.07
CA PHE A 155 16.05 -27.65 -23.16
C PHE A 155 16.90 -28.22 -24.30
N MET A 156 16.91 -27.56 -25.47
CA MET A 156 17.78 -27.94 -26.59
C MET A 156 19.27 -27.75 -26.25
N ALA A 157 19.65 -26.65 -25.60
CA ALA A 157 21.04 -26.41 -25.18
C ALA A 157 21.53 -27.44 -24.15
N THR A 158 20.67 -27.82 -23.19
CA THR A 158 21.01 -28.79 -22.14
C THR A 158 21.10 -30.21 -22.69
N MET A 159 20.19 -30.59 -23.61
CA MET A 159 20.23 -31.91 -24.26
C MET A 159 21.46 -32.04 -25.18
N THR A 160 21.83 -30.97 -25.89
CA THR A 160 23.05 -30.95 -26.70
C THR A 160 24.29 -31.09 -25.81
N TYR A 161 24.36 -30.38 -24.67
CA TYR A 161 25.47 -30.50 -23.71
C TYR A 161 25.65 -31.94 -23.21
N TYR A 162 24.59 -32.60 -22.73
CA TYR A 162 24.66 -34.00 -22.28
C TYR A 162 25.06 -34.98 -23.40
N GLN A 163 24.58 -34.75 -24.62
CA GLN A 163 24.91 -35.58 -25.77
C GLN A 163 26.38 -35.43 -26.20
N THR A 164 26.97 -34.23 -26.09
CA THR A 164 28.40 -34.01 -26.34
C THR A 164 29.32 -34.43 -25.19
N THR A 165 28.87 -34.40 -23.93
CA THR A 165 29.75 -34.72 -22.78
C THR A 165 29.76 -36.21 -22.42
N PHE A 166 28.70 -36.96 -22.72
CA PHE A 166 28.58 -38.39 -22.34
C PHE A 166 28.31 -39.34 -23.51
N GLY A 167 28.21 -38.83 -24.74
CA GLY A 167 27.69 -39.59 -25.88
C GLY A 167 28.67 -39.79 -27.02
N SER A 168 29.96 -40.08 -26.79
CA SER A 168 30.83 -40.55 -27.87
C SER A 168 32.12 -41.26 -27.43
N GLU A 169 32.06 -42.24 -26.51
CA GLU A 169 33.04 -43.35 -26.53
C GLU A 169 32.40 -44.66 -25.98
N PRO A 170 32.20 -45.70 -26.81
CA PRO A 170 32.02 -47.05 -26.32
C PRO A 170 33.43 -47.62 -26.06
N GLY A 171 33.93 -47.45 -24.84
CA GLY A 171 35.23 -47.94 -24.43
C GLY A 171 35.13 -48.79 -23.17
N PHE A 172 34.86 -50.09 -23.33
CA PHE A 172 35.37 -51.08 -22.39
C PHE A 172 36.33 -51.98 -23.16
N ASN A 173 37.54 -52.13 -22.63
CA ASN A 173 38.34 -53.31 -22.88
C ASN A 173 38.98 -53.74 -21.55
N VAL A 174 38.59 -54.96 -21.14
CA VAL A 174 39.21 -55.90 -20.17
C VAL A 174 39.53 -55.39 -18.77
#